data_AF-A0A2N1YMJ3-F1
#
_entry.id   AF-A0A2N1YMJ3-F1
#
_cell.length_a   1.000
_cell.length_b   1.000
_cell.length_c   1.000
_cell.angle_alpha   90.00
_cell.angle_beta   90.00
_cell.angle_gamma   90.00
#
_symmetry.space_group_name_H-M   'P 1'
#
loop_
_entity.id
_entity.type
_entity.pdbx_description
1 polymer ?
#
loop_
_entity_poly.entity_id
_entity_poly.type
_entity_poly.pdbx_seq_one_letter_code
_entity_poly.pdbx_strand_id
1 'polypeptide(L)' 'MATSESPSFQRGWVLHRRPYRNSSLILDLFCVKLGRVSAVIRGGQRNPLLQSFQPLQLQLRGRNELRTLMAVEA' A
#
# COMPACT_ATOMS: atom_id res chain seq x y z
N MET A 1 -1.50 24.78 7.54
CA MET A 1 -1.16 24.51 6.11
C MET A 1 -1.19 23.00 5.89
N ALA A 2 -2.36 22.44 5.55
CA ALA A 2 -2.51 21.00 5.35
C ALA A 2 -2.18 20.65 3.89
N THR A 3 -0.99 20.11 3.62
CA THR A 3 -0.62 19.61 2.29
C THR A 3 -1.60 18.53 1.84
N SER A 4 -2.55 18.84 0.98
CA SER A 4 -3.32 17.81 0.26
C SER A 4 -2.35 17.03 -0.61
N GLU A 5 -1.78 15.95 -0.06
CA GLU A 5 -0.92 15.04 -0.79
C GLU A 5 -1.81 14.31 -1.80
N SER A 6 -1.86 14.85 -3.02
CA SER A 6 -2.52 14.19 -4.14
C SER A 6 -1.93 12.80 -4.28
N PRO A 7 -2.76 11.74 -4.35
CA PRO A 7 -2.28 10.38 -4.41
C PRO A 7 -1.49 10.20 -5.72
N SER A 8 -0.17 10.18 -5.63
CA SER A 8 0.74 9.95 -6.75
C SER A 8 1.35 8.55 -6.65
N PHE A 9 1.70 7.98 -7.80
CA PHE A 9 2.42 6.72 -7.81
C PHE A 9 3.82 6.90 -7.25
N GLN A 10 4.24 5.95 -6.43
CA GLN A 10 5.60 5.87 -5.93
C GLN A 10 6.08 4.43 -5.92
N ARG A 11 7.39 4.26 -6.12
CA ARG A 11 8.02 2.95 -6.02
C ARG A 11 8.02 2.46 -4.57
N GLY A 12 7.68 1.20 -4.40
CA GLY A 12 7.80 0.52 -3.13
C GLY A 12 7.71 -0.99 -3.26
N TRP A 13 7.75 -1.65 -2.11
CA TRP A 13 7.73 -3.10 -1.99
C TRP A 13 6.77 -3.50 -0.90
N VAL A 14 6.11 -4.65 -1.09
CA VAL A 14 5.39 -5.33 -0.03
C VAL A 14 6.41 -6.07 0.83
N LEU A 15 6.45 -5.78 2.13
CA LEU A 15 7.23 -6.52 3.11
C LEU A 15 6.41 -7.71 3.63
N HIS A 16 5.26 -7.40 4.23
CA HIS A 16 4.38 -8.38 4.84
C HIS A 16 2.94 -8.19 4.41
N ARG A 17 2.21 -9.30 4.40
CA ARG A 17 0.79 -9.39 4.04
C ARG A 17 0.07 -10.07 5.21
N ARG A 18 -0.97 -9.44 5.74
CA ARG A 18 -1.77 -9.97 6.84
C ARG A 18 -3.24 -9.92 6.45
N PRO A 19 -3.94 -11.08 6.39
CA PRO A 19 -5.38 -11.10 6.15
C PRO A 19 -6.09 -10.19 7.16
N TYR A 20 -7.00 -9.36 6.65
CA TYR A 20 -7.86 -8.49 7.44
C TYR A 20 -9.32 -8.78 7.11
N ARG A 21 -10.24 -8.26 7.92
CA ARG A 21 -11.67 -8.59 7.85
C ARG A 21 -12.20 -8.67 6.41
N ASN A 22 -13.03 -9.70 6.16
CA ASN A 22 -13.62 -10.02 4.88
C ASN A 22 -12.55 -10.40 3.82
N SER A 23 -12.49 -9.66 2.71
CA SER A 23 -11.51 -9.84 1.63
C SER A 23 -10.35 -8.85 1.72
N SER A 24 -10.23 -8.13 2.83
CA SER A 24 -9.24 -7.06 2.99
C SER A 24 -7.88 -7.64 3.36
N LEU A 25 -6.83 -6.90 3.04
CA LEU A 25 -5.46 -7.25 3.38
C LEU A 25 -4.77 -6.02 3.99
N ILE A 26 -4.12 -6.21 5.14
CA ILE A 26 -3.17 -5.24 5.67
C ILE A 26 -1.79 -5.58 5.09
N LEU A 27 -1.14 -4.57 4.56
CA LEU A 27 0.17 -4.62 3.93
C LEU A 27 1.13 -3.75 4.72
N ASP A 28 2.28 -4.31 5.07
CA ASP A 28 3.41 -3.50 5.49
C ASP A 28 4.25 -3.21 4.24
N LEU A 29 4.32 -1.94 3.87
CA LEU A 29 4.94 -1.46 2.65
C LEU A 29 6.21 -0.70 2.98
N PHE A 30 7.20 -0.81 2.11
CA PHE A 30 8.36 0.07 2.10
C PHE A 30 8.32 0.92 0.85
N CYS A 31 8.13 2.22 0.99
CA CYS A 31 8.05 3.18 -0.09
C CYS A 31 9.28 4.08 -0.11
N VAL A 32 9.77 4.41 -1.30
CA VAL A 32 10.99 5.24 -1.45
C VAL A 32 10.83 6.63 -0.82
N LYS A 33 9.66 7.26 -0.98
CA LYS A 33 9.41 8.62 -0.48
C LYS A 33 8.87 8.67 0.95
N LEU A 34 8.03 7.69 1.32
CA LEU A 34 7.33 7.66 2.60
C LEU A 34 8.00 6.78 3.67
N GLY A 35 9.03 6.01 3.30
CA GLY A 35 9.62 5.02 4.18
C GLY A 35 8.68 3.85 4.44
N ARG A 36 8.70 3.30 5.65
CA ARG A 36 7.84 2.17 6.04
C ARG A 36 6.45 2.65 6.42
N VAL A 37 5.43 2.14 5.75
CA VAL A 37 4.02 2.51 5.96
C VAL A 37 3.14 1.27 5.99
N SER A 38 2.14 1.24 6.87
CA SER A 38 1.10 0.22 6.84
C SER A 38 -0.07 0.71 5.98
N ALA A 39 -0.58 -0.16 5.10
CA ALA A 39 -1.70 0.16 4.24
C ALA A 39 -2.75 -0.96 4.23
N VAL A 40 -4.01 -0.61 3.98
CA VAL A 40 -5.10 -1.55 3.78
C VAL A 40 -5.58 -1.51 2.33
N ILE A 41 -5.89 -2.68 1.78
CA ILE A 41 -6.56 -2.83 0.48
C ILE A 41 -7.75 -3.77 0.63
N ARG A 42 -8.84 -3.47 -0.07
CA ARG A 42 -9.99 -4.38 -0.19
C ARG A 42 -9.78 -5.30 -1.38
N GLY A 43 -10.00 -6.61 -1.21
CA GLY A 43 -9.83 -7.59 -2.29
C GLY A 43 -8.38 -7.98 -2.61
N GLY A 44 -7.40 -7.55 -1.81
CA GLY A 44 -5.98 -7.81 -2.06
C GLY A 44 -5.51 -9.24 -1.77
N GLN A 45 -6.32 -10.06 -1.11
CA GLN A 45 -5.95 -11.41 -0.70
C GLN A 45 -5.53 -12.29 -1.90
N ARG A 46 -6.28 -12.19 -3.01
CA ARG A 46 -6.06 -12.97 -4.24
C ARG A 46 -5.31 -12.20 -5.34
N ASN A 47 -4.81 -11.00 -5.05
CA ASN A 47 -4.11 -10.19 -6.04
C ASN A 47 -2.66 -10.67 -6.18
N PRO A 48 -2.24 -11.17 -7.36
CA PRO A 48 -0.88 -11.68 -7.58
C PRO A 48 0.19 -10.58 -7.53
N LEU A 49 -0.16 -9.32 -7.84
CA LEU A 49 0.77 -8.19 -7.81
C LEU A 49 1.25 -7.86 -6.40
N LEU A 50 0.52 -8.26 -5.36
CA LEU A 50 0.87 -7.99 -3.97
C LEU A 50 1.85 -9.01 -3.38
N GLN A 51 2.69 -9.64 -4.21
CA GLN A 51 3.73 -10.54 -3.72
C GLN A 51 4.81 -9.76 -2.97
N SER A 52 5.30 -10.34 -1.86
CA SER A 52 6.39 -9.73 -1.09
C SER A 52 7.66 -9.59 -1.93
N PHE A 53 8.39 -8.50 -1.70
CA PHE A 53 9.69 -8.19 -2.31
C PHE A 53 9.70 -7.99 -3.83
N GLN A 54 8.54 -7.78 -4.45
CA GLN A 54 8.48 -7.32 -5.84
C GLN A 54 8.48 -5.78 -5.90
N PRO A 55 9.20 -5.17 -6.86
CA PRO A 55 9.11 -3.75 -7.11
C PRO A 55 7.73 -3.41 -7.67
N LEU A 56 7.03 -2.49 -7.03
CA LEU A 56 5.68 -2.09 -7.40
C LEU A 56 5.55 -0.57 -7.43
N GLN A 57 4.67 -0.07 -8.29
CA GLN A 57 4.15 1.27 -8.17
C GLN A 57 2.91 1.26 -7.28
N LEU A 58 2.95 2.03 -6.21
CA LEU A 58 1.93 2.06 -5.18
C LEU A 58 1.34 3.46 -5.12
N GLN A 59 0.01 3.54 -5.17
CA GLN A 59 -0.73 4.77 -4.94
C GLN A 59 -1.41 4.69 -3.59
N LEU A 60 -0.98 5.52 -2.64
CA LEU A 60 -1.48 5.53 -1.26
C LEU A 60 -2.29 6.79 -1.00
N ARG A 61 -3.36 6.66 -0.23
CA ARG A 61 -4.18 7.76 0.25
C ARG A 61 -4.28 7.75 1.78
N GLY A 62 -4.27 8.94 2.37
CA GLY A 62 -4.40 9.13 3.81
C GLY A 62 -3.09 9.55 4.46
N ARG A 63 -3.21 10.21 5.61
CA ARG A 63 -2.08 10.75 6.39
C ARG A 63 -1.88 10.04 7.74
N ASN A 64 -2.75 9.09 8.06
CA ASN A 64 -2.75 8.38 9.34
C ASN A 64 -1.77 7.20 9.33
N GLU A 65 -1.62 6.57 10.48
CA GLU A 65 -0.79 5.38 10.71
C GLU A 65 -1.14 4.21 9.78
N LEU A 66 -2.42 4.09 9.41
CA LEU A 66 -2.91 3.14 8.41
C LEU A 66 -3.42 3.88 7.17
N ARG A 67 -2.70 3.74 6.05
CA ARG A 67 -3.09 4.32 4.76
C ARG A 67 -3.99 3.37 3.97
N THR A 68 -4.64 3.87 2.93
CA THR A 68 -5.40 3.05 1.99
C THR A 68 -4.60 2.92 0.70
N LEU A 69 -4.38 1.68 0.23
CA LEU A 69 -3.80 1.42 -1.08
C LEU A 69 -4.91 1.55 -2.13
N MET A 70 -4.79 2.58 -2.97
CA MET A 70 -5.75 2.94 -4.01
C MET A 70 -5.51 2.15 -5.29
N ALA A 71 -4.25 2.04 -5.70
CA ALA A 71 -3.83 1.35 -6.91
C ALA A 71 -2.45 0.72 -6.71
N VAL A 72 -2.22 -0.38 -7.42
CA VAL A 72 -0.94 -1.10 -7.48
C VAL A 72 -0.68 -1.52 -8.93
N GLU A 73 0.53 -1.29 -9.40
CA GLU A 73 1.02 -1.66 -10.73
C GLU A 73 2.41 -2.29 -10.60
N ALA A 74 2.78 -3.17 -11.54
CA ALA A 74 4.12 -3.78 -11.63
C ALA A 74 5.01 -2.99 -12.61
#